data_AF-A0A3R8VR90-F1
#
_entry.id   AF-A0A3R8VR90-F1
#
_cell.length_a   1.000
_cell.length_b   1.000
_cell.length_c   1.000
_cell.angle_alpha   90.00
_cell.angle_beta   90.00
_cell.angle_gamma   90.00
#
_symmetry.space_group_name_H-M   'P 1'
#
loop_
_entity.id
_entity.type
_entity.pdbx_description
1 polymer ?
#
loop_
_entity_poly.entity_id
_entity_poly.type
_entity_poly.pdbx_seq_one_letter_code
_entity_poly.pdbx_strand_id
1 'polypeptide(L)'
;MFKKGLILVFVLATSFTLKAQMGFGKPKDIRALKERILLVGIKTPNEKKVKKISRKNPEELKAYKQSIENYNNAIKMAFNQNWDLSKSVEFISQEEIQEISKDKKRKDQYGYFKTFIRIAPLSSSIGSLPQYTYEIGLLDKKKPIYSFQYDSYENFNEADAIFIKQQMYHYLKNRLKKDRENLKRKDLKKALLENTKKLKNMTLYLDQDLISSELKNKIQSVYPYEYEIVDKSKIDEAIVKKSEGFAYVKAVPLIQISKNTGYVKISKRKYFQYFVNASNGELLALVTPGMSIGIVGGGNSKLSANDLKGIVKDIN
;
A
#
# COMPACT_ATOMS: atom_id res chain seq x y z
N MET A 1 -24.59 49.77 32.34
CA MET A 1 -23.34 49.96 31.57
C MET A 1 -22.56 48.65 31.50
N PHE A 2 -22.25 48.22 30.26
CA PHE A 2 -21.28 47.19 29.84
C PHE A 2 -21.35 45.76 30.42
N LYS A 3 -22.19 44.89 29.85
CA LYS A 3 -21.94 43.43 29.72
C LYS A 3 -22.65 42.90 28.45
N LYS A 4 -22.05 41.91 27.77
CA LYS A 4 -22.53 41.14 26.59
C LYS A 4 -21.88 41.42 25.22
N GLY A 5 -20.59 41.79 25.18
CA GLY A 5 -19.90 42.07 23.90
C GLY A 5 -18.79 41.11 23.43
N LEU A 6 -18.34 40.13 24.23
CA LEU A 6 -17.01 39.53 23.99
C LEU A 6 -16.89 37.99 24.07
N ILE A 7 -17.97 37.23 23.84
CA ILE A 7 -17.91 35.75 23.87
C ILE A 7 -18.24 35.09 22.51
N LEU A 8 -18.65 35.86 21.49
CA LEU A 8 -19.07 35.30 20.20
C LEU A 8 -17.96 35.16 19.15
N VAL A 9 -16.77 35.72 19.36
CA VAL A 9 -15.68 35.71 18.36
C VAL A 9 -14.73 34.51 18.50
N PHE A 10 -14.74 33.82 19.66
CA PHE A 10 -13.83 32.68 19.88
C PHE A 10 -14.37 31.32 19.39
N VAL A 11 -15.66 31.23 19.04
CA VAL A 11 -16.30 29.97 18.59
C VAL A 11 -16.26 29.79 17.07
N LEU A 12 -16.01 30.85 16.29
CA LEU A 12 -15.97 30.78 14.81
C LEU A 12 -14.60 30.39 14.22
N ALA A 13 -13.54 30.28 15.04
CA ALA A 13 -12.20 29.92 14.58
C ALA A 13 -11.88 28.41 14.65
N THR A 14 -12.74 27.57 15.26
CA THR A 14 -12.42 26.15 15.51
C THR A 14 -12.93 25.19 14.42
N SER A 15 -13.74 25.66 13.46
CA SER A 15 -14.38 24.80 12.46
C SER A 15 -13.50 24.40 11.26
N PHE A 16 -12.30 24.99 11.11
CA PHE A 16 -11.46 24.77 9.91
C PHE A 16 -10.28 23.79 10.09
N THR A 17 -10.03 23.25 11.29
CA THR A 17 -8.85 22.40 11.54
C THR A 17 -9.08 20.90 11.37
N LEU A 18 -10.34 20.44 11.25
CA LEU A 18 -10.69 19.01 11.18
C LEU A 18 -10.37 18.33 9.84
N LYS A 19 -9.94 19.07 8.80
CA LYS A 19 -9.56 18.48 7.50
C LYS A 19 -8.10 18.01 7.41
N ALA A 20 -7.26 18.27 8.42
CA ALA A 20 -5.81 18.00 8.38
C ALA A 20 -5.37 16.65 8.95
N GLN A 21 -6.28 15.82 9.46
CA GLN A 21 -5.91 14.68 10.31
C GLN A 21 -5.73 13.35 9.56
N MET A 22 -6.15 13.25 8.31
CA MET A 22 -5.80 12.12 7.43
C MET A 22 -4.55 12.51 6.63
N GLY A 23 -3.44 11.81 6.86
CA GLY A 23 -2.12 12.07 6.26
C GLY A 23 -2.08 11.82 4.75
N PHE A 24 -2.85 12.60 3.98
CA PHE A 24 -2.88 12.55 2.53
C PHE A 24 -1.68 13.30 1.92
N GLY A 25 -0.45 12.88 2.24
CA GLY A 25 0.85 13.41 1.74
C GLY A 25 0.80 14.78 1.09
N LYS A 26 1.25 15.83 1.78
CA LYS A 26 1.16 17.19 1.25
C LYS A 26 2.04 17.31 0.01
N PRO A 27 1.56 17.90 -1.10
CA PRO A 27 2.35 18.06 -2.33
C PRO A 27 3.72 18.70 -2.08
N LYS A 28 3.80 19.68 -1.16
CA LYS A 28 5.08 20.28 -0.73
C LYS A 28 6.08 19.29 -0.14
N ASP A 29 5.61 18.29 0.61
CA ASP A 29 6.47 17.30 1.24
C ASP A 29 6.99 16.32 0.17
N ILE A 30 6.17 16.01 -0.85
CA ILE A 30 6.58 15.21 -2.02
C ILE A 30 7.62 15.95 -2.85
N ARG A 31 7.44 17.26 -3.07
CA ARG A 31 8.46 18.08 -3.76
C ARG A 31 9.77 18.14 -2.96
N ALA A 32 9.68 18.28 -1.64
CA ALA A 32 10.87 18.22 -0.77
C ALA A 32 11.56 16.85 -0.82
N LEU A 33 10.81 15.75 -0.92
CA LEU A 33 11.38 14.41 -1.11
C LEU A 33 12.20 14.31 -2.40
N LYS A 34 11.71 14.92 -3.48
CA LYS A 34 12.42 14.95 -4.78
C LYS A 34 13.81 15.59 -4.68
N GLU A 35 13.98 16.54 -3.78
CA GLU A 35 15.24 17.27 -3.56
C GLU A 35 16.19 16.62 -2.54
N ARG A 36 15.87 15.42 -2.06
CA ARG A 36 16.62 14.74 -0.99
C ARG A 36 17.09 13.36 -1.43
N ILE A 37 18.07 12.82 -0.70
CA ILE A 37 18.49 11.43 -0.83
C ILE A 37 17.41 10.55 -0.17
N LEU A 38 16.95 9.50 -0.84
CA LEU A 38 16.02 8.53 -0.26
C LEU A 38 16.79 7.40 0.41
N LEU A 39 16.70 7.32 1.74
CA LEU A 39 17.24 6.20 2.51
C LEU A 39 16.23 5.05 2.51
N VAL A 40 16.57 3.94 1.86
CA VAL A 40 15.74 2.73 1.78
C VAL A 40 16.21 1.74 2.84
N GLY A 41 15.37 1.51 3.84
CA GLY A 41 15.66 0.68 5.01
C GLY A 41 15.66 -0.81 4.69
N ILE A 42 16.84 -1.44 4.70
CA ILE A 42 17.02 -2.89 4.64
C ILE A 42 16.98 -3.50 6.04
N LYS A 43 16.59 -4.78 6.13
CA LYS A 43 16.49 -5.50 7.40
C LYS A 43 17.83 -6.09 7.80
N THR A 44 18.11 -6.04 9.09
CA THR A 44 19.22 -6.75 9.74
C THR A 44 18.65 -7.89 10.62
N PRO A 45 19.38 -9.01 10.80
CA PRO A 45 18.96 -10.05 11.72
C PRO A 45 18.87 -9.53 13.15
N ASN A 46 17.71 -9.72 13.80
CA ASN A 46 17.56 -9.35 15.20
C ASN A 46 18.35 -10.31 16.10
N GLU A 47 19.38 -9.83 16.78
CA GLU A 47 20.28 -10.67 17.58
C GLU A 47 19.56 -11.50 18.64
N LYS A 48 18.55 -10.93 19.31
CA LYS A 48 17.76 -11.65 20.33
C LYS A 48 16.98 -12.80 19.72
N LYS A 49 16.37 -12.56 18.54
CA LYS A 49 15.66 -13.59 17.78
C LYS A 49 16.61 -14.67 17.27
N VAL A 50 17.77 -14.29 16.75
CA VAL A 50 18.83 -15.22 16.32
C VAL A 50 19.26 -16.12 17.47
N LYS A 51 19.62 -15.55 18.63
CA LYS A 51 20.02 -16.31 19.84
C LYS A 51 18.91 -17.25 20.34
N LYS A 52 17.64 -16.84 20.20
CA LYS A 52 16.49 -17.65 20.62
C LYS A 52 16.25 -18.84 19.68
N ILE A 53 16.33 -18.62 18.36
CA ILE A 53 16.08 -19.66 17.36
C ILE A 53 17.27 -20.63 17.28
N SER A 54 18.50 -20.13 17.35
CA SER A 54 19.72 -20.96 17.27
C SER A 54 19.78 -22.04 18.36
N ARG A 55 19.17 -21.79 19.52
CA ARG A 55 19.07 -22.75 20.63
C ARG A 55 18.01 -23.84 20.42
N LYS A 56 17.07 -23.63 19.48
CA LYS A 56 15.88 -24.48 19.32
C LYS A 56 15.88 -25.23 18.00
N ASN A 57 16.19 -24.56 16.89
CA ASN A 57 16.04 -25.11 15.56
C ASN A 57 16.96 -24.41 14.53
N PRO A 58 18.05 -25.08 14.09
CA PRO A 58 18.95 -24.54 13.06
C PRO A 58 18.27 -24.27 11.70
N GLU A 59 17.32 -25.11 11.28
CA GLU A 59 16.60 -24.92 10.02
C GLU A 59 15.70 -23.69 10.05
N GLU A 60 15.03 -23.43 11.18
CA GLU A 60 14.27 -22.19 11.38
C GLU A 60 15.18 -20.95 11.33
N LEU A 61 16.41 -21.04 11.85
CA LEU A 61 17.38 -19.95 11.77
C LEU A 61 17.79 -19.68 10.33
N LYS A 62 18.04 -20.73 9.54
CA LYS A 62 18.36 -20.63 8.11
C LYS A 62 17.21 -19.99 7.34
N ALA A 63 15.98 -20.47 7.53
CA ALA A 63 14.78 -19.89 6.91
C ALA A 63 14.58 -18.40 7.29
N TYR A 64 14.81 -18.04 8.56
CA TYR A 64 14.73 -16.65 9.01
C TYR A 64 15.75 -15.75 8.32
N LYS A 65 17.03 -16.17 8.25
CA LYS A 65 18.08 -15.42 7.55
C LYS A 65 17.78 -15.28 6.06
N GLN A 66 17.35 -16.38 5.41
CA GLN A 66 16.95 -16.36 4.00
C GLN A 66 15.79 -15.39 3.75
N SER A 67 14.79 -15.34 4.64
CA SER A 67 13.67 -14.40 4.49
C SER A 67 14.10 -12.93 4.54
N ILE A 68 15.13 -12.61 5.33
CA ILE A 68 15.71 -11.26 5.40
C ILE A 68 16.47 -10.95 4.12
N GLU A 69 17.27 -11.90 3.63
CA GLU A 69 18.02 -11.76 2.39
C GLU A 69 17.09 -11.58 1.19
N ASN A 70 16.07 -12.43 1.05
CA ASN A 70 15.05 -12.32 0.01
C ASN A 70 14.35 -10.96 0.05
N TYR A 71 13.97 -10.49 1.25
CA TYR A 71 13.40 -9.17 1.43
C TYR A 71 14.34 -8.06 0.97
N ASN A 72 15.60 -8.09 1.43
CA ASN A 72 16.58 -7.07 1.10
C ASN A 72 16.90 -7.03 -0.39
N ASN A 73 17.04 -8.19 -1.04
CA ASN A 73 17.29 -8.30 -2.48
C ASN A 73 16.10 -7.76 -3.28
N ALA A 74 14.87 -8.19 -2.94
CA ALA A 74 13.66 -7.70 -3.58
C ALA A 74 13.49 -6.18 -3.47
N ILE A 75 13.72 -5.59 -2.29
CA ILE A 75 13.65 -4.13 -2.10
C ILE A 75 14.75 -3.41 -2.89
N LYS A 76 15.99 -3.91 -2.86
CA LYS A 76 17.10 -3.35 -3.64
C LYS A 76 16.79 -3.35 -5.13
N MET A 77 16.35 -4.48 -5.67
CA MET A 77 15.97 -4.60 -7.08
C MET A 77 14.85 -3.64 -7.45
N ALA A 78 13.79 -3.56 -6.64
CA ALA A 78 12.67 -2.67 -6.91
C ALA A 78 13.11 -1.20 -6.96
N PHE A 79 13.88 -0.72 -5.98
CA PHE A 79 14.27 0.69 -5.89
C PHE A 79 15.47 1.09 -6.77
N ASN A 80 16.28 0.13 -7.23
CA ASN A 80 17.31 0.38 -8.24
C ASN A 80 16.73 0.72 -9.62
N GLN A 81 15.45 0.42 -9.86
CA GLN A 81 14.79 0.67 -11.14
C GLN A 81 13.91 1.93 -11.11
N ASN A 82 14.18 2.88 -12.02
CA ASN A 82 13.28 3.97 -12.42
C ASN A 82 12.56 4.68 -11.24
N TRP A 83 13.33 5.19 -10.28
CA TRP A 83 12.81 6.02 -9.19
C TRP A 83 13.24 7.48 -9.39
N ASP A 84 12.27 8.36 -9.70
CA ASP A 84 12.52 9.79 -10.03
C ASP A 84 11.95 10.77 -8.99
N LEU A 85 11.57 10.25 -7.82
CA LEU A 85 10.95 11.01 -6.74
C LEU A 85 11.94 11.35 -5.60
N SER A 86 13.24 11.20 -5.84
CA SER A 86 14.35 11.62 -4.98
C SER A 86 15.60 11.90 -5.83
N LYS A 87 16.60 12.59 -5.25
CA LYS A 87 17.89 12.87 -5.94
C LYS A 87 18.67 11.59 -6.23
N SER A 88 18.72 10.71 -5.24
CA SER A 88 19.36 9.41 -5.31
C SER A 88 18.67 8.46 -4.32
N VAL A 89 19.08 7.20 -4.35
CA VAL A 89 18.63 6.14 -3.45
C VAL A 89 19.86 5.53 -2.78
N GLU A 90 19.81 5.40 -1.45
CA GLU A 90 20.83 4.72 -0.67
C GLU A 90 20.18 3.61 0.18
N PHE A 91 20.82 2.45 0.25
CA PHE A 91 20.34 1.33 1.05
C PHE A 91 21.11 1.25 2.35
N ILE A 92 20.41 1.46 3.46
CA ILE A 92 20.98 1.43 4.80
C ILE A 92 20.07 0.64 5.74
N SER A 93 20.58 0.21 6.88
CA SER A 93 19.78 -0.50 7.88
C SER A 93 18.67 0.39 8.46
N GLN A 94 17.62 -0.24 8.99
CA GLN A 94 16.57 0.51 9.68
C GLN A 94 17.08 1.20 10.95
N GLU A 95 18.06 0.59 11.61
CA GLU A 95 18.74 1.14 12.77
C GLU A 95 19.46 2.45 12.41
N GLU A 96 20.22 2.47 11.32
CA GLU A 96 20.90 3.67 10.82
C GLU A 96 19.91 4.79 10.43
N ILE A 97 18.76 4.45 9.80
CA ILE A 97 17.69 5.43 9.54
C ILE A 97 17.23 6.08 10.87
N GLN A 98 17.07 5.27 11.92
CA GLN A 98 16.65 5.77 13.23
C GLN A 98 17.72 6.66 13.87
N GLU A 99 19.00 6.33 13.72
CA GLU A 99 20.10 7.16 14.20
C GLU A 99 20.17 8.51 13.49
N ILE A 100 20.11 8.50 12.15
CA ILE A 100 20.09 9.74 11.34
C ILE A 100 18.87 10.59 11.68
N SER A 101 17.71 9.98 11.98
CA SER A 101 16.51 10.73 12.37
C SER A 101 16.67 11.56 13.65
N LYS A 102 17.61 11.19 14.54
CA LYS A 102 17.93 11.91 15.78
C LYS A 102 18.92 13.05 15.56
N ASP A 103 19.69 13.01 14.47
CA ASP A 103 20.66 14.04 14.12
C ASP A 103 19.96 15.26 13.50
N LYS A 104 19.93 16.36 14.25
CA LYS A 104 19.31 17.63 13.82
C LYS A 104 19.96 18.26 12.59
N LYS A 105 21.25 18.01 12.34
CA LYS A 105 22.00 18.59 11.20
C LYS A 105 21.79 17.78 9.92
N ARG A 106 21.56 16.48 10.05
CA ARG A 106 21.47 15.55 8.91
C ARG A 106 20.04 15.28 8.45
N LYS A 107 19.07 15.18 9.37
CA LYS A 107 17.70 14.71 9.06
C LYS A 107 16.97 15.51 7.94
N ASP A 108 17.30 16.79 7.76
CA ASP A 108 16.67 17.65 6.75
C ASP A 108 17.17 17.35 5.32
N GLN A 109 18.21 16.54 5.17
CA GLN A 109 18.81 16.17 3.88
C GLN A 109 18.20 14.89 3.28
N TYR A 110 17.42 14.15 4.07
CA TYR A 110 16.99 12.80 3.72
C TYR A 110 15.48 12.63 3.72
N GLY A 111 15.01 11.86 2.74
CA GLY A 111 13.78 11.10 2.81
C GLY A 111 14.04 9.70 3.32
N TYR A 112 12.98 8.98 3.70
CA TYR A 112 13.09 7.58 4.10
C TYR A 112 12.01 6.73 3.43
N PHE A 113 12.35 5.48 3.13
CA PHE A 113 11.43 4.37 2.95
C PHE A 113 11.74 3.32 4.02
N LYS A 114 10.76 2.91 4.82
CA LYS A 114 10.95 1.88 5.85
C LYS A 114 9.76 0.94 5.94
N THR A 115 10.02 -0.28 6.39
CA THR A 115 8.97 -1.23 6.78
C THR A 115 8.97 -1.41 8.28
N PHE A 116 7.79 -1.54 8.89
CA PHE A 116 7.67 -1.94 10.28
C PHE A 116 6.42 -2.77 10.47
N ILE A 117 6.44 -3.58 11.53
CA ILE A 117 5.33 -4.44 11.89
C ILE A 117 4.50 -3.71 12.93
N ARG A 118 3.22 -3.52 12.64
CA ARG A 118 2.24 -3.22 13.70
C ARG A 118 1.76 -4.56 14.25
N ILE A 119 2.35 -4.96 15.38
CA ILE A 119 1.89 -6.11 16.17
C ILE A 119 0.77 -5.58 17.08
N ALA A 120 -0.42 -6.17 16.99
CA ALA A 120 -1.45 -5.91 18.00
C ALA A 120 -1.00 -6.58 19.31
N PRO A 121 -1.12 -5.92 20.49
CA PRO A 121 -0.74 -6.52 21.77
C PRO A 121 -1.39 -7.90 21.97
N LEU A 122 -0.58 -8.85 22.46
CA LEU A 122 -0.87 -10.28 22.66
C LEU A 122 -2.03 -10.58 23.64
N SER A 123 -2.72 -9.59 24.19
CA SER A 123 -3.77 -9.80 25.22
C SER A 123 -5.12 -10.22 24.64
N SER A 124 -5.29 -10.31 23.31
CA SER A 124 -6.51 -10.82 22.69
C SER A 124 -6.29 -12.26 22.22
N SER A 125 -7.04 -13.18 22.82
CA SER A 125 -7.10 -14.63 22.57
C SER A 125 -7.55 -15.06 21.16
N ILE A 126 -7.37 -14.23 20.13
CA ILE A 126 -7.74 -14.51 18.74
C ILE A 126 -6.66 -13.88 17.85
N GLY A 127 -5.90 -14.72 17.14
CA GLY A 127 -4.69 -14.37 16.42
C GLY A 127 -4.77 -13.04 15.63
N SER A 128 -3.73 -12.21 15.77
CA SER A 128 -3.51 -11.05 14.91
C SER A 128 -2.34 -11.35 13.97
N LEU A 129 -2.58 -11.40 12.66
CA LEU A 129 -1.48 -11.46 11.70
C LEU A 129 -0.69 -10.14 11.74
N PRO A 130 0.66 -10.19 11.85
CA PRO A 130 1.49 -8.99 11.82
C PRO A 130 1.21 -8.19 10.54
N GLN A 131 0.87 -6.91 10.69
CA GLN A 131 0.65 -6.04 9.54
C GLN A 131 1.94 -5.31 9.18
N TYR A 132 2.49 -5.62 8.01
CA TYR A 132 3.61 -4.86 7.46
C TYR A 132 3.08 -3.55 6.90
N THR A 133 3.59 -2.47 7.48
CA THR A 133 3.35 -1.13 6.98
C THR A 133 4.63 -0.62 6.35
N TYR A 134 4.53 -0.21 5.10
CA TYR A 134 5.58 0.44 4.34
C TYR A 134 5.31 1.93 4.37
N GLU A 135 6.29 2.71 4.78
CA GLU A 135 6.19 4.17 4.87
C GLU A 135 7.22 4.83 3.99
N ILE A 136 6.80 5.90 3.31
CA ILE A 136 7.70 6.85 2.70
C ILE A 136 7.47 8.23 3.30
N GLY A 137 8.56 8.94 3.63
CA GLY A 137 8.47 10.21 4.34
C GLY A 137 9.77 11.01 4.34
N LEU A 138 9.77 12.07 5.15
CA LEU A 138 10.91 12.95 5.39
C LEU A 138 11.37 12.77 6.83
N LEU A 139 12.68 12.64 7.09
CA LEU A 139 13.18 12.40 8.44
C LEU A 139 12.95 13.56 9.42
N ASP A 140 12.81 14.80 8.90
CA ASP A 140 12.48 15.99 9.70
C ASP A 140 10.98 16.13 10.00
N LYS A 141 10.13 15.23 9.51
CA LYS A 141 8.68 15.26 9.71
C LYS A 141 8.22 14.09 10.58
N LYS A 142 7.32 14.39 11.52
CA LYS A 142 6.73 13.38 12.42
C LYS A 142 5.81 12.39 11.70
N LYS A 143 5.15 12.82 10.61
CA LYS A 143 4.19 11.99 9.87
C LYS A 143 4.82 11.58 8.53
N PRO A 144 4.63 10.32 8.09
CA PRO A 144 5.01 9.92 6.74
C PRO A 144 4.22 10.71 5.71
N ILE A 145 4.79 10.83 4.51
CA ILE A 145 4.08 11.35 3.34
C ILE A 145 2.98 10.36 2.95
N TYR A 146 3.32 9.06 2.95
CA TYR A 146 2.39 8.00 2.62
C TYR A 146 2.73 6.71 3.38
N SER A 147 1.69 5.95 3.72
CA SER A 147 1.77 4.65 4.35
C SER A 147 0.93 3.66 3.57
N PHE A 148 1.50 2.49 3.30
CA PHE A 148 0.86 1.41 2.57
C PHE A 148 0.93 0.13 3.40
N GLN A 149 -0.22 -0.52 3.60
CA GLN A 149 -0.26 -1.83 4.26
C GLN A 149 -0.29 -2.93 3.21
N TYR A 150 0.53 -3.96 3.42
CA TYR A 150 0.57 -5.11 2.52
C TYR A 150 0.93 -6.36 3.31
N ASP A 151 0.24 -7.46 3.01
CA ASP A 151 0.37 -8.72 3.73
C ASP A 151 1.19 -9.70 2.89
N SER A 152 2.45 -9.90 3.25
CA SER A 152 3.39 -10.63 2.40
C SER A 152 4.60 -11.15 3.17
N TYR A 153 4.48 -11.44 4.47
CA TYR A 153 5.69 -11.71 5.27
C TYR A 153 6.37 -13.03 4.95
N GLU A 154 5.59 -14.11 4.90
CA GLU A 154 6.16 -15.45 4.79
C GLU A 154 6.76 -15.69 3.41
N ASN A 155 6.25 -15.00 2.38
CA ASN A 155 6.65 -15.19 0.99
C ASN A 155 6.94 -13.86 0.28
N PHE A 156 7.54 -12.88 0.98
CA PHE A 156 7.90 -11.60 0.36
C PHE A 156 8.90 -11.83 -0.78
N ASN A 157 8.53 -11.39 -1.98
CA ASN A 157 9.38 -11.56 -3.15
C ASN A 157 9.54 -10.26 -3.96
N GLU A 158 10.24 -10.36 -5.10
CA GLU A 158 10.50 -9.22 -5.97
C GLU A 158 9.22 -8.55 -6.50
N ALA A 159 8.24 -9.35 -6.92
CA ALA A 159 6.96 -8.82 -7.41
C ALA A 159 6.22 -8.02 -6.33
N ASP A 160 6.27 -8.46 -5.07
CA ASP A 160 5.70 -7.72 -3.95
C ASP A 160 6.40 -6.37 -3.74
N ALA A 161 7.74 -6.34 -3.81
CA ALA A 161 8.51 -5.10 -3.70
C ALA A 161 8.22 -4.13 -4.86
N ILE A 162 8.15 -4.64 -6.10
CA ILE A 162 7.79 -3.87 -7.30
C ILE A 162 6.39 -3.29 -7.15
N PHE A 163 5.43 -4.12 -6.76
CA PHE A 163 4.04 -3.69 -6.53
C PHE A 163 3.97 -2.56 -5.50
N ILE A 164 4.57 -2.74 -4.32
CA ILE A 164 4.57 -1.71 -3.26
C ILE A 164 5.19 -0.41 -3.79
N LYS A 165 6.36 -0.48 -4.44
CA LYS A 165 7.02 0.69 -5.01
C LYS A 165 6.11 1.40 -6.02
N GLN A 166 5.51 0.65 -6.95
CA GLN A 166 4.61 1.19 -7.98
C GLN A 166 3.39 1.87 -7.35
N GLN A 167 2.74 1.25 -6.35
CA GLN A 167 1.59 1.84 -5.69
C GLN A 167 1.96 3.16 -4.97
N MET A 168 3.11 3.20 -4.30
CA MET A 168 3.61 4.44 -3.71
C MET A 168 3.94 5.49 -4.77
N TYR A 169 4.65 5.10 -5.83
CA TYR A 169 5.03 5.99 -6.92
C TYR A 169 3.81 6.63 -7.57
N HIS A 170 2.82 5.82 -7.97
CA HIS A 170 1.57 6.29 -8.58
C HIS A 170 0.78 7.17 -7.62
N TYR A 171 0.72 6.83 -6.34
CA TYR A 171 0.11 7.69 -5.33
C TYR A 171 0.78 9.07 -5.31
N LEU A 172 2.10 9.13 -5.17
CA LEU A 172 2.85 10.38 -5.06
C LEU A 172 2.75 11.23 -6.33
N LYS A 173 2.88 10.62 -7.53
CA LYS A 173 2.71 11.31 -8.82
C LYS A 173 1.29 11.85 -8.98
N ASN A 174 0.26 11.08 -8.63
CA ASN A 174 -1.12 11.54 -8.67
C ASN A 174 -1.41 12.67 -7.69
N ARG A 175 -0.75 12.68 -6.52
CA ARG A 175 -0.84 13.81 -5.57
C ARG A 175 -0.23 15.09 -6.15
N LEU A 176 0.93 14.99 -6.81
CA LEU A 176 1.55 16.13 -7.50
C LEU A 176 0.70 16.62 -8.68
N LYS A 177 0.19 15.69 -9.51
CA LYS A 177 -0.70 16.00 -10.63
C LYS A 177 -1.96 16.73 -10.16
N LYS A 178 -2.62 16.20 -9.14
CA LYS A 178 -3.83 16.79 -8.54
C LYS A 178 -3.59 18.23 -8.08
N ASP A 179 -2.45 18.48 -7.44
CA ASP A 179 -2.08 19.81 -6.95
C ASP A 179 -1.82 20.80 -8.09
N ARG A 180 -1.03 20.39 -9.09
CA ARG A 180 -0.71 21.19 -10.28
C ARG A 180 -1.94 21.54 -11.12
N GLU A 181 -2.84 20.57 -11.30
CA GLU A 181 -4.02 20.70 -12.18
C GLU A 181 -5.30 21.05 -11.39
N ASN A 182 -5.19 21.30 -10.08
CA ASN A 182 -6.31 21.57 -9.18
C ASN A 182 -7.46 20.53 -9.28
N LEU A 183 -7.11 19.26 -9.47
CA LEU A 183 -8.08 18.19 -9.71
C LEU A 183 -8.94 17.95 -8.46
N LYS A 184 -10.24 17.86 -8.66
CA LYS A 184 -11.22 17.51 -7.63
C LYS A 184 -11.34 15.99 -7.53
N ARG A 185 -12.00 15.52 -6.47
CA ARG A 185 -12.24 14.08 -6.26
C ARG A 185 -13.03 13.44 -7.41
N LYS A 186 -13.95 14.20 -8.03
CA LYS A 186 -14.71 13.74 -9.20
C LYS A 186 -13.82 13.47 -10.41
N ASP A 187 -12.74 14.24 -10.58
CA ASP A 187 -11.83 14.11 -11.72
C ASP A 187 -10.96 12.86 -11.55
N LEU A 188 -10.52 12.58 -10.31
CA LEU A 188 -9.83 11.32 -9.98
C LEU A 188 -10.74 10.11 -10.18
N LYS A 189 -12.02 10.20 -9.79
CA LYS A 189 -13.00 9.14 -10.05
C LYS A 189 -13.19 8.93 -11.55
N LYS A 190 -13.33 10.01 -12.32
CA LYS A 190 -13.44 9.94 -13.79
C LYS A 190 -12.20 9.29 -14.40
N ALA A 191 -11.00 9.70 -13.99
CA ALA A 191 -9.75 9.10 -14.48
C ALA A 191 -9.67 7.60 -14.16
N LEU A 192 -10.10 7.19 -12.96
CA LEU A 192 -10.18 5.77 -12.62
C LEU A 192 -11.19 5.03 -13.49
N LEU A 193 -12.37 5.61 -13.76
CA LEU A 193 -13.37 5.00 -14.67
C LEU A 193 -12.82 4.86 -16.09
N GLU A 194 -12.12 5.86 -16.62
CA GLU A 194 -11.47 5.76 -17.94
C GLU A 194 -10.37 4.69 -17.94
N ASN A 195 -9.63 4.54 -16.83
CA ASN A 195 -8.65 3.47 -16.68
C ASN A 195 -9.32 2.09 -16.61
N THR A 196 -10.48 1.96 -15.96
CA THR A 196 -11.23 0.71 -15.87
C THR A 196 -11.56 0.17 -17.27
N LYS A 197 -11.92 1.04 -18.21
CA LYS A 197 -12.23 0.66 -19.60
C LYS A 197 -11.07 -0.05 -20.32
N LYS A 198 -9.82 0.22 -19.93
CA LYS A 198 -8.63 -0.44 -20.50
C LYS A 198 -8.67 -1.97 -20.29
N LEU A 199 -9.32 -2.45 -19.22
CA LEU A 199 -9.47 -3.87 -18.92
C LEU A 199 -10.16 -4.66 -20.03
N LYS A 200 -10.99 -4.00 -20.87
CA LYS A 200 -11.64 -4.64 -22.02
C LYS A 200 -10.66 -5.27 -23.01
N ASN A 201 -9.47 -4.68 -23.13
CA ASN A 201 -8.45 -5.07 -24.10
C ASN A 201 -7.24 -5.74 -23.44
N MET A 202 -7.41 -6.26 -22.22
CA MET A 202 -6.33 -6.89 -21.45
C MET A 202 -6.77 -8.26 -20.95
N THR A 203 -5.84 -9.19 -20.88
CA THR A 203 -6.07 -10.48 -20.22
C THR A 203 -5.98 -10.29 -18.70
N LEU A 204 -7.07 -10.60 -17.99
CA LEU A 204 -7.13 -10.46 -16.53
C LEU A 204 -6.67 -11.73 -15.81
N TYR A 205 -5.54 -11.66 -15.10
CA TYR A 205 -5.06 -12.71 -14.22
C TYR A 205 -5.72 -12.66 -12.85
N LEU A 206 -6.28 -13.80 -12.46
CA LEU A 206 -6.99 -14.00 -11.21
C LEU A 206 -6.29 -15.08 -10.41
N ASP A 207 -5.76 -14.68 -9.25
CA ASP A 207 -5.14 -15.60 -8.31
C ASP A 207 -6.17 -16.63 -7.83
N GLN A 208 -5.92 -17.90 -8.12
CA GLN A 208 -6.84 -18.99 -7.82
C GLN A 208 -7.16 -19.13 -6.32
N ASP A 209 -6.27 -18.67 -5.43
CA ASP A 209 -6.47 -18.73 -3.98
C ASP A 209 -7.23 -17.52 -3.44
N LEU A 210 -7.25 -16.42 -4.20
CA LEU A 210 -7.87 -15.15 -3.84
C LEU A 210 -9.18 -14.87 -4.57
N ILE A 211 -9.75 -15.84 -5.28
CA ILE A 211 -11.12 -15.77 -5.82
C ILE A 211 -12.07 -16.70 -5.06
N SER A 212 -13.33 -16.28 -4.93
CA SER A 212 -14.37 -17.11 -4.32
C SER A 212 -14.73 -18.32 -5.20
N SER A 213 -15.15 -19.43 -4.61
CA SER A 213 -15.60 -20.61 -5.36
C SER A 213 -16.79 -20.30 -6.26
N GLU A 214 -17.69 -19.40 -5.82
CA GLU A 214 -18.77 -18.92 -6.68
C GLU A 214 -18.24 -18.22 -7.93
N LEU A 215 -17.25 -17.34 -7.78
CA LEU A 215 -16.64 -16.65 -8.91
C LEU A 215 -15.97 -17.65 -9.87
N LYS A 216 -15.23 -18.64 -9.36
CA LYS A 216 -14.61 -19.70 -10.19
C LYS A 216 -15.63 -20.35 -11.13
N ASN A 217 -16.83 -20.65 -10.63
CA ASN A 217 -17.86 -21.36 -11.38
C ASN A 217 -18.65 -20.46 -12.35
N LYS A 218 -18.69 -19.14 -12.11
CA LYS A 218 -19.57 -18.21 -12.84
C LYS A 218 -18.82 -17.17 -13.65
N ILE A 219 -17.48 -17.17 -13.64
CA ILE A 219 -16.69 -16.08 -14.18
C ILE A 219 -17.02 -15.76 -15.65
N GLN A 220 -17.23 -16.77 -16.49
CA GLN A 220 -17.58 -16.57 -17.90
C GLN A 220 -18.89 -15.78 -18.09
N SER A 221 -19.86 -15.95 -17.17
CA SER A 221 -21.12 -15.20 -17.17
C SER A 221 -20.99 -13.77 -16.61
N VAL A 222 -19.93 -13.51 -15.85
CA VAL A 222 -19.74 -12.29 -15.07
C VAL A 222 -18.75 -11.33 -15.72
N TYR A 223 -17.74 -11.87 -16.39
CA TYR A 223 -16.65 -11.13 -17.01
C TYR A 223 -16.47 -11.62 -18.46
N PRO A 224 -17.02 -10.90 -19.45
CA PRO A 224 -17.07 -11.36 -20.84
C PRO A 224 -15.77 -11.12 -21.63
N TYR A 225 -14.75 -10.55 -21.00
CA TYR A 225 -13.45 -10.26 -21.61
C TYR A 225 -12.43 -11.35 -21.27
N GLU A 226 -11.25 -11.29 -21.88
CA GLU A 226 -10.20 -12.30 -21.65
C GLU A 226 -9.75 -12.37 -20.18
N TYR A 227 -9.64 -13.58 -19.65
CA TYR A 227 -9.17 -13.82 -18.30
C TYR A 227 -8.46 -15.17 -18.20
N GLU A 228 -7.61 -15.30 -17.18
CA GLU A 228 -7.03 -16.58 -16.77
C GLU A 228 -7.06 -16.71 -15.25
N ILE A 229 -7.47 -17.88 -14.75
CA ILE A 229 -7.31 -18.25 -13.35
C ILE A 229 -5.95 -18.92 -13.21
N VAL A 230 -5.06 -18.32 -12.41
CA VAL A 230 -3.63 -18.67 -12.37
C VAL A 230 -3.11 -18.76 -10.94
N ASP A 231 -1.96 -19.39 -10.77
CA ASP A 231 -1.18 -19.32 -9.53
C ASP A 231 -0.56 -17.94 -9.31
N LYS A 232 -0.31 -17.60 -8.04
CA LYS A 232 0.40 -16.38 -7.64
C LYS A 232 1.73 -16.21 -8.39
N SER A 233 2.47 -17.29 -8.63
CA SER A 233 3.76 -17.26 -9.32
C SER A 233 3.68 -16.66 -10.73
N LYS A 234 2.61 -16.97 -11.49
CA LYS A 234 2.40 -16.42 -12.84
C LYS A 234 2.06 -14.93 -12.81
N ILE A 235 1.34 -14.47 -11.79
CA ILE A 235 1.12 -13.03 -11.55
C ILE A 235 2.43 -12.34 -11.19
N ASP A 236 3.21 -12.94 -10.30
CA ASP A 236 4.49 -12.37 -9.88
C ASP A 236 5.47 -12.26 -11.06
N GLU A 237 5.52 -13.28 -11.92
CA GLU A 237 6.28 -13.24 -13.17
C GLU A 237 5.84 -12.09 -14.08
N ALA A 238 4.53 -11.90 -14.27
CA ALA A 238 4.01 -10.82 -15.10
C ALA A 238 4.37 -9.42 -14.55
N ILE A 239 4.41 -9.26 -13.22
CA ILE A 239 4.83 -8.01 -12.55
C ILE A 239 6.33 -7.76 -12.78
N VAL A 240 7.17 -8.78 -12.60
CA VAL A 240 8.63 -8.66 -12.76
C VAL A 240 9.01 -8.40 -14.21
N LYS A 241 8.40 -9.13 -15.15
CA LYS A 241 8.63 -8.99 -16.59
C LYS A 241 7.98 -7.76 -17.22
N LYS A 242 7.13 -7.05 -16.47
CA LYS A 242 6.34 -5.91 -16.97
C LYS A 242 5.50 -6.29 -18.20
N SER A 243 4.82 -7.43 -18.14
CA SER A 243 4.10 -7.97 -19.29
C SER A 243 3.01 -7.01 -19.79
N GLU A 244 3.12 -6.58 -21.05
CA GLU A 244 2.13 -5.73 -21.71
C GLU A 244 0.85 -6.50 -22.03
N GLY A 245 -0.30 -5.82 -22.02
CA GLY A 245 -1.60 -6.46 -22.28
C GLY A 245 -2.17 -7.27 -21.11
N PHE A 246 -1.44 -7.41 -19.98
CA PHE A 246 -1.90 -8.16 -18.81
C PHE A 246 -2.29 -7.27 -17.64
N ALA A 247 -3.39 -7.61 -16.98
CA ALA A 247 -3.82 -7.03 -15.72
C ALA A 247 -3.93 -8.11 -14.65
N TYR A 248 -3.75 -7.76 -13.38
CA TYR A 248 -3.89 -8.69 -12.26
C TYR A 248 -4.66 -8.08 -11.10
N VAL A 249 -5.15 -8.93 -10.20
CA VAL A 249 -5.86 -8.49 -8.98
C VAL A 249 -5.02 -8.77 -7.73
N LYS A 250 -4.86 -7.77 -6.85
CA LYS A 250 -4.28 -7.94 -5.50
C LYS A 250 -5.27 -7.48 -4.43
N ALA A 251 -5.42 -8.31 -3.40
CA ALA A 251 -6.16 -7.95 -2.19
C ALA A 251 -5.25 -7.14 -1.24
N VAL A 252 -5.59 -5.87 -1.01
CA VAL A 252 -4.83 -4.97 -0.14
C VAL A 252 -5.61 -4.73 1.15
N PRO A 253 -5.06 -5.03 2.34
CA PRO A 253 -5.78 -4.89 3.60
C PRO A 253 -6.12 -3.41 3.88
N LEU A 254 -7.33 -3.18 4.37
CA LEU A 254 -7.77 -1.88 4.85
C LEU A 254 -7.33 -1.64 6.29
N ILE A 255 -6.78 -0.44 6.53
CA ILE A 255 -6.56 0.07 7.89
C ILE A 255 -7.94 0.31 8.53
N GLN A 256 -8.46 -0.65 9.29
CA GLN A 256 -9.58 -0.39 10.20
C GLN A 256 -9.03 -0.01 11.57
N ILE A 257 -9.06 1.29 11.88
CA ILE A 257 -8.98 1.74 13.27
C ILE A 257 -10.40 1.62 13.84
N SER A 258 -10.66 0.54 14.59
CA SER A 258 -11.87 0.43 15.41
C SER A 258 -11.88 1.59 16.43
N LYS A 259 -12.97 2.37 16.47
CA LYS A 259 -13.11 3.55 17.34
C LYS A 259 -12.97 3.25 18.84
N ASN A 260 -13.20 2.01 19.28
CA ASN A 260 -13.27 1.68 20.71
C ASN A 260 -12.23 0.68 21.21
N THR A 261 -11.48 0.00 20.32
CA THR A 261 -10.50 -1.01 20.78
C THR A 261 -9.24 -1.10 19.92
N GLY A 262 -9.17 -0.44 18.76
CA GLY A 262 -8.01 -0.58 17.86
C GLY A 262 -7.81 -1.98 17.25
N TYR A 263 -8.69 -2.96 17.54
CA TYR A 263 -8.54 -4.35 17.12
C TYR A 263 -9.61 -4.75 16.09
N VAL A 264 -9.18 -5.46 15.04
CA VAL A 264 -10.07 -6.08 14.05
C VAL A 264 -9.71 -7.55 13.94
N LYS A 265 -10.67 -8.44 14.26
CA LYS A 265 -10.53 -9.90 14.04
C LYS A 265 -10.13 -10.14 12.59
N ILE A 266 -9.24 -11.12 12.32
CA ILE A 266 -8.83 -11.46 10.95
C ILE A 266 -10.06 -11.69 10.04
N SER A 267 -11.07 -12.41 10.55
CA SER A 267 -12.34 -12.67 9.86
C SER A 267 -13.19 -11.42 9.56
N LYS A 268 -12.88 -10.29 10.20
CA LYS A 268 -13.53 -8.99 9.98
C LYS A 268 -12.65 -8.01 9.18
N ARG A 269 -11.46 -8.44 8.74
CA ARG A 269 -10.59 -7.62 7.90
C ARG A 269 -11.28 -7.38 6.57
N LYS A 270 -11.31 -6.11 6.20
CA LYS A 270 -11.77 -5.65 4.91
C LYS A 270 -10.57 -5.50 3.99
N TYR A 271 -10.77 -5.76 2.71
CA TYR A 271 -9.72 -5.63 1.70
C TYR A 271 -10.23 -4.76 0.55
N PHE A 272 -9.35 -3.94 0.03
CA PHE A 272 -9.50 -3.42 -1.32
C PHE A 272 -9.09 -4.49 -2.32
N GLN A 273 -9.76 -4.53 -3.47
CA GLN A 273 -9.30 -5.30 -4.62
C GLN A 273 -8.72 -4.33 -5.65
N TYR A 274 -7.41 -4.38 -5.84
CA TYR A 274 -6.66 -3.54 -6.77
C TYR A 274 -6.55 -4.29 -8.09
N PHE A 275 -7.10 -3.73 -9.17
CA PHE A 275 -6.89 -4.21 -10.54
C PHE A 275 -5.76 -3.38 -11.13
N VAL A 276 -4.66 -4.03 -11.49
CA VAL A 276 -3.40 -3.35 -11.78
C VAL A 276 -2.83 -3.83 -13.11
N ASN A 277 -2.34 -2.88 -13.90
CA ASN A 277 -1.62 -3.18 -15.13
C ASN A 277 -0.24 -3.80 -14.80
N ALA A 278 0.05 -4.99 -15.33
CA ALA A 278 1.31 -5.71 -15.09
C ALA A 278 2.55 -4.95 -15.58
N SER A 279 2.44 -4.20 -16.69
CA SER A 279 3.57 -3.50 -17.29
C SER A 279 4.11 -2.34 -16.46
N ASN A 280 3.23 -1.56 -15.85
CA ASN A 280 3.59 -0.27 -15.28
C ASN A 280 3.02 -0.02 -13.86
N GLY A 281 2.24 -0.96 -13.33
CA GLY A 281 1.62 -0.84 -12.01
C GLY A 281 0.47 0.17 -11.92
N GLU A 282 -0.02 0.69 -13.05
CA GLU A 282 -1.15 1.61 -13.09
C GLU A 282 -2.39 0.94 -12.48
N LEU A 283 -3.06 1.66 -11.57
CA LEU A 283 -4.34 1.23 -11.03
C LEU A 283 -5.41 1.39 -12.11
N LEU A 284 -5.93 0.25 -12.58
CA LEU A 284 -6.96 0.17 -13.60
C LEU A 284 -8.35 0.30 -12.98
N ALA A 285 -8.61 -0.45 -11.91
CA ALA A 285 -9.87 -0.40 -11.18
C ALA A 285 -9.66 -0.66 -9.69
N LEU A 286 -10.64 -0.24 -8.88
CA LEU A 286 -10.60 -0.40 -7.42
C LEU A 286 -11.98 -0.78 -6.89
N VAL A 287 -12.08 -1.97 -6.29
CA VAL A 287 -13.26 -2.38 -5.53
C VAL A 287 -13.02 -2.10 -4.05
N THR A 288 -14.00 -1.44 -3.43
CA THR A 288 -13.93 -1.03 -2.03
C THR A 288 -15.09 -1.65 -1.24
N PRO A 289 -14.86 -2.13 0.00
CA PRO A 289 -15.91 -2.73 0.81
C PRO A 289 -16.81 -1.67 1.43
N GLY A 290 -18.00 -1.50 0.86
CA GLY A 290 -19.07 -0.65 1.42
C GLY A 290 -18.68 0.82 1.65
N MET A 291 -17.72 1.37 0.90
CA MET A 291 -17.31 2.77 1.00
C MET A 291 -17.66 3.55 -0.28
N SER A 292 -18.15 4.78 -0.11
CA SER A 292 -18.57 5.70 -1.19
C SER A 292 -17.41 6.32 -2.01
N ILE A 293 -16.20 5.77 -1.91
CA ILE A 293 -14.99 6.32 -2.54
C ILE A 293 -14.56 5.51 -3.78
N GLY A 294 -15.05 4.27 -3.95
CA GLY A 294 -14.80 3.43 -5.13
C GLY A 294 -16.03 2.59 -5.51
N ILE A 295 -15.82 1.57 -6.34
CA ILE A 295 -16.87 0.64 -6.77
C ILE A 295 -17.32 -0.14 -5.54
N VAL A 296 -18.63 -0.16 -5.28
CA VAL A 296 -19.21 -0.83 -4.11
C VAL A 296 -19.22 -2.32 -4.37
N GLY A 297 -18.36 -3.05 -3.66
CA GLY A 297 -18.30 -4.51 -3.67
C GLY A 297 -18.23 -5.08 -2.25
N GLY A 298 -18.31 -6.40 -2.13
CA GLY A 298 -18.32 -7.12 -0.86
C GLY A 298 -16.96 -7.19 -0.16
N GLY A 299 -15.90 -6.61 -0.76
CA GLY A 299 -14.51 -6.53 -0.30
C GLY A 299 -14.12 -7.39 0.91
N ASN A 300 -14.07 -8.70 0.66
CA ASN A 300 -13.47 -9.71 1.53
C ASN A 300 -12.04 -9.99 1.07
N SER A 301 -11.31 -10.86 1.78
CA SER A 301 -9.98 -11.32 1.33
C SER A 301 -9.99 -11.99 -0.04
N LYS A 302 -11.16 -12.46 -0.49
CA LYS A 302 -11.38 -13.06 -1.80
C LYS A 302 -12.26 -12.17 -2.69
N LEU A 303 -11.91 -12.09 -3.97
CA LEU A 303 -12.69 -11.45 -5.01
C LEU A 303 -13.97 -12.28 -5.31
N SER A 304 -15.11 -11.59 -5.36
CA SER A 304 -16.42 -12.21 -5.60
C SER A 304 -16.97 -11.90 -7.00
N ALA A 305 -17.99 -12.66 -7.41
CA ALA A 305 -18.73 -12.40 -8.65
C ALA A 305 -19.34 -10.99 -8.66
N ASN A 306 -19.87 -10.52 -7.53
CA ASN A 306 -20.46 -9.18 -7.43
C ASN A 306 -19.41 -8.07 -7.60
N ASP A 307 -18.19 -8.28 -7.12
CA ASP A 307 -17.10 -7.33 -7.30
C ASP A 307 -16.79 -7.16 -8.79
N LEU A 308 -16.67 -8.25 -9.55
CA LEU A 308 -16.44 -8.20 -11.00
C LEU A 308 -17.63 -7.66 -11.79
N LYS A 309 -18.88 -7.95 -11.42
CA LYS A 309 -20.06 -7.32 -12.03
C LYS A 309 -20.00 -5.79 -11.92
N GLY A 310 -19.55 -5.29 -10.76
CA GLY A 310 -19.30 -3.86 -10.55
C GLY A 310 -18.25 -3.30 -11.50
N ILE A 311 -17.15 -4.03 -11.73
CA ILE A 311 -16.12 -3.66 -12.70
C ILE A 311 -16.67 -3.64 -14.13
N VAL A 312 -17.37 -4.69 -14.56
CA VAL A 312 -17.91 -4.79 -15.93
C VAL A 312 -18.92 -3.67 -16.23
N LYS A 313 -19.70 -3.27 -15.23
CA LYS A 313 -20.58 -2.11 -15.37
C LYS A 313 -19.80 -0.82 -15.67
N ASP A 314 -18.62 -0.65 -15.11
CA ASP A 314 -17.79 0.54 -15.30
C ASP A 314 -16.90 0.47 -16.55
N ILE A 315 -16.74 -0.71 -17.15
CA ILE A 315 -16.10 -0.89 -18.46
C ILE A 315 -17.00 -0.41 -19.61
N ASN A 316 -18.32 -0.62 -19.48
CA ASN A 316 -19.32 -0.27 -20.49
C ASN A 316 -19.84 1.16 -20.32
#